data_AF-A0A9D7NI27-F1
#
_entry.id   AF-A0A9D7NI27-F1
#
_cell.length_a   1.000
_cell.length_b   1.000
_cell.length_c   1.000
_cell.angle_alpha   90.00
_cell.angle_beta   90.00
_cell.angle_gamma   90.00
#
_symmetry.space_group_name_H-M   'P 1'
#
loop_
_entity.id
_entity.type
_entity.pdbx_description
1 polymer ?
#
loop_
_entity_poly.entity_id
_entity_poly.type
_entity_poly.pdbx_seq_one_letter_code
_entity_poly.pdbx_strand_id
1 'polypeptide(L)'
;MIVAVSSIALIFQDFGLGSAIVQKQHVDQQQLSTIFFLSLGVGLLLCLIVYFTAPLIAAYYQEYQLTQYFRVSVLGILFGSLNVVPSALVQKKMLFKQQALRNAITTIFVGSVTVKLAYSGWGIWSLMLQVLLISASTVVINFFITKWHPLFYFRLSSIREIMNYSRYVFLSNVSNVVFTRIDTFIIPKVFNLSILGFYSRAQQMDNMVRNVSSTSIIGVLFPYFSTIIENDELVLKLWERYYNLICLGYF
;
A
#
# COMPACT_ATOMS: atom_id res chain seq x y z
N MET A 1 1.43 16.05 -4.63
CA MET A 1 2.71 16.15 -3.90
C MET A 1 2.65 15.49 -2.52
N ILE A 2 1.77 15.90 -1.60
CA ILE A 2 1.61 15.27 -0.27
C ILE A 2 1.31 13.76 -0.40
N VAL A 3 0.33 13.39 -1.23
CA VAL A 3 0.00 11.97 -1.51
C VAL A 3 1.17 11.19 -2.09
N ALA A 4 2.02 11.83 -2.91
CA ALA A 4 3.19 11.17 -3.49
C ALA A 4 4.28 10.90 -2.44
N VAL A 5 4.55 11.86 -1.56
CA VAL A 5 5.48 11.69 -0.44
C VAL A 5 4.96 10.64 0.56
N SER A 6 3.66 10.67 0.88
CA SER A 6 3.04 9.65 1.72
C SER A 6 3.08 8.26 1.07
N SER A 7 2.90 8.17 -0.25
CA SER A 7 3.00 6.90 -0.99
C SER A 7 4.41 6.33 -0.92
N ILE A 8 5.44 7.17 -1.09
CA ILE A 8 6.85 6.76 -0.98
C ILE A 8 7.11 6.22 0.43
N ALA A 9 6.68 6.94 1.47
CA ALA A 9 6.86 6.52 2.86
C ALA A 9 6.22 5.16 3.17
N LEU A 10 5.06 4.85 2.56
CA LEU A 10 4.37 3.56 2.76
C LEU A 10 5.17 2.36 2.22
N ILE A 11 5.98 2.52 1.15
CA ILE A 11 6.82 1.45 0.61
C ILE A 11 7.97 1.11 1.58
N PHE A 12 8.59 2.14 2.14
CA PHE A 12 9.66 1.99 3.13
C PHE A 12 9.18 1.38 4.44
N GLN A 13 7.88 1.34 4.67
CA GLN A 13 7.31 0.93 5.94
C GLN A 13 6.88 -0.55 5.96
N ASP A 14 6.55 -1.14 4.80
CA ASP A 14 6.32 -2.58 4.68
C ASP A 14 7.65 -3.36 4.54
N PHE A 15 8.71 -2.75 3.97
CA PHE A 15 10.02 -3.39 3.73
C PHE A 15 9.93 -4.75 2.99
N GLY A 16 8.81 -5.04 2.32
CA GLY A 16 8.53 -6.36 1.74
C GLY A 16 8.30 -7.48 2.77
N LEU A 17 8.10 -7.15 4.05
CA LEU A 17 7.85 -8.09 5.13
C LEU A 17 6.45 -8.69 5.03
N GLY A 18 5.43 -7.91 4.65
CA GLY A 18 4.08 -8.41 4.43
C GLY A 18 4.03 -9.50 3.35
N SER A 19 4.65 -9.26 2.19
CA SER A 19 4.74 -10.24 1.10
C SER A 19 5.50 -11.51 1.51
N ALA A 20 6.53 -11.38 2.35
CA ALA A 20 7.31 -12.51 2.85
C ALA A 20 6.49 -13.42 3.78
N ILE A 21 5.64 -12.84 4.63
CA ILE A 21 4.73 -13.60 5.49
C ILE A 21 3.75 -14.43 4.65
N VAL A 22 3.20 -13.83 3.58
CA VAL A 22 2.24 -14.47 2.68
C VAL A 22 2.89 -15.63 1.92
N GLN A 23 4.11 -15.45 1.43
CA GLN A 23 4.83 -16.47 0.66
C GLN A 23 5.28 -17.66 1.51
N LYS A 24 5.79 -17.41 2.72
CA LYS A 24 6.36 -18.47 3.57
C LYS A 24 5.25 -19.40 4.08
N GLN A 25 5.35 -20.72 3.88
CA GLN A 25 4.29 -21.67 4.26
C GLN A 25 3.98 -21.63 5.77
N HIS A 26 4.99 -21.89 6.61
CA HIS A 26 4.86 -21.88 8.07
C HIS A 26 5.56 -20.66 8.67
N VAL A 27 4.81 -19.86 9.44
CA VAL A 27 5.35 -18.72 10.18
C VAL A 27 4.79 -18.77 11.59
N ASP A 28 5.68 -18.89 12.57
CA ASP A 28 5.30 -19.01 13.96
C ASP A 28 4.88 -17.67 14.56
N GLN A 29 4.10 -17.72 15.64
CA GLN A 29 3.64 -16.55 16.38
C GLN A 29 4.81 -15.65 16.86
N GLN A 30 5.94 -16.26 17.22
CA GLN A 30 7.17 -15.56 17.62
C GLN A 30 7.81 -14.80 16.46
N GLN A 31 7.81 -15.39 15.25
CA GLN A 31 8.30 -14.74 14.04
C GLN A 31 7.39 -13.58 13.65
N LEU A 32 6.05 -13.78 13.67
CA LEU A 32 5.08 -12.71 13.41
C LEU A 32 5.25 -11.54 14.37
N SER A 33 5.46 -11.82 15.67
CA SER A 33 5.68 -10.78 16.68
C SER A 33 6.99 -10.03 16.45
N THR A 34 8.06 -10.75 16.10
CA THR A 34 9.35 -10.11 15.76
C THR A 34 9.21 -9.21 14.52
N ILE A 35 8.50 -9.66 13.48
CA ILE A 35 8.24 -8.87 12.28
C ILE A 35 7.41 -7.63 12.61
N PHE A 36 6.38 -7.77 13.45
CA PHE A 36 5.54 -6.66 13.88
C PHE A 36 6.34 -5.57 14.62
N PHE A 37 7.19 -5.95 15.59
CA PHE A 37 8.02 -4.98 16.29
C PHE A 37 9.09 -4.38 15.39
N LEU A 38 9.63 -5.15 14.43
CA LEU A 38 10.57 -4.63 13.45
C LEU A 38 9.90 -3.59 12.54
N SER A 39 8.72 -3.90 11.97
CA SER A 39 7.99 -2.97 11.11
C SER A 39 7.56 -1.72 11.87
N LEU A 40 7.15 -1.87 13.13
CA LEU A 40 6.82 -0.75 14.01
C LEU A 40 8.04 0.11 14.33
N GLY A 41 9.20 -0.50 14.60
CA GLY A 41 10.45 0.22 14.84
C GLY A 41 10.93 1.02 13.63
N VAL A 42 10.91 0.40 12.44
CA VAL A 42 11.23 1.08 11.17
C VAL A 42 10.22 2.20 10.89
N GLY A 43 8.93 1.92 11.09
CA GLY A 43 7.86 2.90 10.98
C GLY A 43 8.10 4.12 11.85
N LEU A 44 8.41 3.93 13.14
CA LEU A 44 8.73 5.01 14.08
C LEU A 44 9.96 5.81 13.63
N LEU A 45 11.00 5.15 13.11
CA LEU A 45 12.19 5.81 12.60
C LEU A 45 11.85 6.72 11.41
N LEU A 46 11.07 6.21 10.45
CA LEU A 46 10.58 6.99 9.30
C LEU A 46 9.70 8.14 9.75
N CYS A 47 8.86 7.92 10.77
CA CYS A 47 8.02 8.94 11.36
C CYS A 47 8.84 10.11 11.91
N LEU A 48 9.91 9.82 12.65
CA LEU A 48 10.82 10.86 13.17
C LEU A 48 11.51 11.61 12.02
N ILE A 49 12.02 10.90 11.02
CA ILE A 49 12.69 11.51 9.86
C ILE A 49 11.72 12.48 9.15
N VAL A 50 10.51 12.03 8.82
CA VAL A 50 9.51 12.88 8.15
C VAL A 50 9.10 14.06 9.04
N TYR A 51 8.90 13.84 10.34
CA TYR A 51 8.52 14.91 11.27
C TYR A 51 9.57 16.03 11.35
N PHE A 52 10.85 15.69 11.43
CA PHE A 52 11.95 16.66 11.52
C PHE A 52 12.30 17.31 10.18
N THR A 53 12.12 16.60 9.07
CA THR A 53 12.35 17.13 7.71
C THR A 53 11.18 17.98 7.20
N ALA A 54 9.97 17.83 7.75
CA ALA A 54 8.78 18.59 7.37
C ALA A 54 8.98 20.12 7.25
N PRO A 55 9.59 20.84 8.22
CA PRO A 55 9.83 22.27 8.09
C PRO A 55 10.82 22.63 6.97
N LEU A 56 11.83 21.79 6.70
CA LEU A 56 12.78 22.01 5.60
C LEU A 56 12.08 21.93 4.24
N ILE A 57 11.18 20.95 4.10
CA ILE A 57 10.37 20.78 2.90
C ILE A 57 9.41 21.97 2.72
N ALA A 58 8.73 22.39 3.80
CA ALA A 58 7.83 23.53 3.76
C ALA A 58 8.56 24.84 3.38
N ALA A 59 9.78 25.04 3.87
CA ALA A 59 10.61 26.18 3.50
C ALA A 59 11.02 26.16 2.03
N TYR A 60 11.36 24.98 1.48
CA TYR A 60 11.68 24.84 0.06
C TYR A 60 10.51 25.20 -0.86
N TYR A 61 9.28 24.85 -0.47
CA TYR A 61 8.07 25.17 -1.22
C TYR A 61 7.44 26.53 -0.88
N GLN A 62 8.06 27.30 0.02
CA GLN A 62 7.54 28.61 0.50
C GLN A 62 6.10 28.55 1.05
N GLU A 63 5.68 27.40 1.58
CA GLU A 63 4.30 27.14 2.01
C GLU A 63 4.30 26.59 3.44
N TYR A 64 4.17 27.47 4.44
CA TYR A 64 4.33 27.11 5.85
C TYR A 64 3.29 26.10 6.35
N GLN A 65 2.09 26.11 5.77
CA GLN A 65 1.00 25.18 6.09
C GLN A 65 1.36 23.71 5.82
N LEU A 66 2.29 23.45 4.87
CA LEU A 66 2.77 22.10 4.55
C LEU A 66 3.39 21.41 5.77
N THR A 67 4.03 22.15 6.66
CA THR A 67 4.66 21.57 7.86
C THR A 67 3.65 20.78 8.69
N GLN A 68 2.46 21.35 8.91
CA GLN A 68 1.42 20.71 9.71
C GLN A 68 0.86 19.48 9.00
N TYR A 69 0.65 19.54 7.68
CA TYR A 69 0.18 18.39 6.91
C TYR A 69 1.18 17.23 6.93
N PHE A 70 2.47 17.51 6.77
CA PHE A 70 3.50 16.47 6.86
C PHE A 70 3.56 15.85 8.25
N ARG A 71 3.52 16.66 9.31
CA ARG A 71 3.52 16.13 10.69
C ARG A 71 2.32 15.25 10.99
N VAL A 72 1.14 15.59 10.47
CA VAL A 72 -0.07 14.78 10.64
C VAL A 72 -0.02 13.50 9.78
N SER A 73 0.60 13.57 8.60
CA SER A 73 0.74 12.40 7.71
C SER A 73 1.60 11.27 8.30
N VAL A 74 2.47 11.59 9.26
CA VAL A 74 3.26 10.62 10.03
C VAL A 74 2.38 9.58 10.72
N LEU A 75 1.17 9.95 11.17
CA LEU A 75 0.22 9.00 11.74
C LEU A 75 -0.19 7.91 10.75
N GLY A 76 -0.26 8.24 9.46
CA GLY A 76 -0.55 7.27 8.40
C GLY A 76 0.55 6.20 8.29
N ILE A 77 1.81 6.59 8.44
CA ILE A 77 2.96 5.67 8.46
C ILE A 77 2.90 4.76 9.70
N LEU A 78 2.53 5.31 10.86
CA LEU A 78 2.35 4.48 12.06
C LEU A 78 1.23 3.45 11.89
N PHE A 79 0.08 3.87 11.38
CA PHE A 79 -1.05 2.96 11.11
C PHE A 79 -0.67 1.89 10.09
N GLY A 80 -0.01 2.27 8.99
CA GLY A 80 0.48 1.28 8.04
C GLY A 80 1.42 0.27 8.71
N SER A 81 2.31 0.73 9.61
CA SER A 81 3.33 -0.12 10.25
C SER A 81 2.70 -1.17 11.15
N LEU A 82 1.65 -0.75 11.88
CA LEU A 82 0.79 -1.62 12.69
C LEU A 82 0.02 -2.62 11.82
N ASN A 83 -0.30 -2.26 10.58
CA ASN A 83 -1.10 -3.08 9.69
C ASN A 83 -0.31 -4.15 8.93
N VAL A 84 1.03 -4.10 8.90
CA VAL A 84 1.86 -5.01 8.09
C VAL A 84 1.52 -6.47 8.35
N VAL A 85 1.58 -6.90 9.62
CA VAL A 85 1.31 -8.29 10.01
C VAL A 85 -0.18 -8.65 9.90
N PRO A 86 -1.13 -7.88 10.47
CA PRO A 86 -2.56 -8.18 10.31
C PRO A 86 -3.01 -8.26 8.85
N SER A 87 -2.57 -7.33 8.00
CA SER A 87 -2.92 -7.33 6.58
C SER A 87 -2.34 -8.55 5.87
N ALA A 88 -1.08 -8.90 6.15
CA ALA A 88 -0.46 -10.11 5.59
C ALA A 88 -1.18 -11.39 6.03
N LEU A 89 -1.66 -11.46 7.28
CA LEU A 89 -2.44 -12.59 7.77
C LEU A 89 -3.82 -12.71 7.12
N VAL A 90 -4.51 -11.58 6.87
CA VAL A 90 -5.77 -11.57 6.10
C VAL A 90 -5.55 -12.15 4.71
N GLN A 91 -4.48 -11.72 4.03
CA GLN A 91 -4.14 -12.20 2.69
C GLN A 91 -3.72 -13.67 2.69
N LYS A 92 -2.86 -14.08 3.62
CA LYS A 92 -2.39 -15.46 3.76
C LYS A 92 -3.52 -16.45 4.06
N LYS A 93 -4.49 -16.04 4.87
CA LYS A 93 -5.70 -16.83 5.18
C LYS A 93 -6.77 -16.76 4.08
N MET A 94 -6.49 -16.10 2.95
CA MET A 94 -7.41 -15.94 1.81
C MET A 94 -8.76 -15.33 2.21
N LEU A 95 -8.78 -14.42 3.19
CA LEU A 95 -9.99 -13.82 3.75
C LEU A 95 -10.51 -12.66 2.88
N PHE A 96 -10.55 -12.85 1.56
CA PHE A 96 -10.88 -11.81 0.57
C PHE A 96 -12.28 -11.23 0.76
N LYS A 97 -13.26 -12.05 1.15
CA LYS A 97 -14.63 -11.59 1.46
C LYS A 97 -14.64 -10.58 2.61
N GLN A 98 -13.87 -10.86 3.67
CA GLN A 98 -13.78 -9.98 4.85
C GLN A 98 -13.03 -8.70 4.50
N GLN A 99 -11.98 -8.81 3.68
CA GLN A 99 -11.27 -7.66 3.13
C GLN A 99 -12.17 -6.76 2.26
N ALA A 100 -12.99 -7.35 1.39
CA ALA A 100 -13.93 -6.61 0.56
C ALA A 100 -15.01 -5.91 1.41
N LEU A 101 -15.60 -6.62 2.38
CA LEU A 101 -16.59 -6.06 3.30
C LEU A 101 -16.00 -4.91 4.13
N ARG A 102 -14.79 -5.10 4.68
CA ARG A 102 -14.05 -4.06 5.39
C ARG A 102 -13.87 -2.82 4.52
N ASN A 103 -13.41 -2.99 3.27
CA ASN A 103 -13.20 -1.87 2.36
C ASN A 103 -14.50 -1.12 2.07
N ALA A 104 -15.61 -1.84 1.83
CA ALA A 104 -16.92 -1.23 1.59
C ALA A 104 -17.41 -0.43 2.81
N ILE A 105 -17.42 -1.05 4.01
CA ILE A 105 -17.86 -0.40 5.26
C ILE A 105 -16.99 0.81 5.57
N THR A 106 -15.68 0.66 5.48
CA THR A 106 -14.73 1.75 5.77
C THR A 106 -14.91 2.91 4.79
N THR A 107 -15.09 2.62 3.50
CA THR A 107 -15.27 3.67 2.48
C THR A 107 -16.58 4.44 2.69
N ILE A 108 -17.69 3.75 2.98
CA ILE A 108 -18.98 4.39 3.24
C ILE A 108 -18.91 5.24 4.51
N PHE A 109 -18.39 4.66 5.61
CA PHE A 109 -18.29 5.34 6.89
C PHE A 109 -17.38 6.56 6.82
N VAL A 110 -16.14 6.37 6.37
CA VAL A 110 -15.16 7.47 6.30
C VAL A 110 -15.56 8.49 5.24
N GLY A 111 -16.12 8.06 4.10
CA GLY A 111 -16.65 8.96 3.08
C GLY A 111 -17.73 9.88 3.66
N SER A 112 -18.69 9.32 4.41
CA SER A 112 -19.73 10.09 5.08
C SER A 112 -19.18 11.11 6.09
N VAL A 113 -18.20 10.70 6.90
CA VAL A 113 -17.52 11.58 7.86
C VAL A 113 -16.76 12.70 7.13
N THR A 114 -16.05 12.36 6.06
CA THR A 114 -15.25 13.31 5.26
C THR A 114 -16.14 14.37 4.62
N VAL A 115 -17.27 13.96 4.03
CA VAL A 115 -18.24 14.90 3.44
C VAL A 115 -18.79 15.86 4.49
N LYS A 116 -19.16 15.36 5.67
CA LYS A 116 -19.61 16.23 6.79
C LYS A 116 -18.53 17.25 7.17
N LEU A 117 -17.28 16.83 7.33
CA LEU A 117 -16.17 17.73 7.66
C LEU A 117 -15.93 18.78 6.57
N ALA A 118 -16.06 18.39 5.30
CA ALA A 118 -15.92 19.32 4.18
C ALA A 118 -17.00 20.41 4.21
N TYR A 119 -18.27 20.06 4.48
CA TYR A 119 -19.36 21.03 4.65
C TYR A 119 -19.18 21.94 5.88
N SER A 120 -18.53 21.45 6.94
CA SER A 120 -18.18 22.24 8.12
C SER A 120 -17.00 23.21 7.90
N GLY A 121 -16.47 23.34 6.67
CA GLY A 121 -15.42 24.30 6.33
C GLY A 121 -14.00 23.84 6.62
N TRP A 122 -13.76 22.55 6.88
CA TRP A 122 -12.40 22.04 7.20
C TRP A 122 -11.45 22.01 5.99
N GLY A 123 -11.95 22.21 4.77
CA GLY A 123 -11.14 22.32 3.56
C GLY A 123 -10.19 21.12 3.37
N ILE A 124 -8.90 21.39 3.17
CA ILE A 124 -7.85 20.38 2.95
C ILE A 124 -7.76 19.36 4.10
N TRP A 125 -8.09 19.78 5.33
CA TRP A 125 -8.04 18.89 6.50
C TRP A 125 -9.03 17.73 6.41
N SER A 126 -10.16 17.91 5.70
CA SER A 126 -11.11 16.82 5.47
C SER A 126 -10.47 15.66 4.71
N LEU A 127 -9.69 15.94 3.68
CA LEU A 127 -8.99 14.95 2.86
C LEU A 127 -7.84 14.28 3.62
N MET A 128 -7.10 15.05 4.43
CA MET A 128 -6.05 14.48 5.28
C MET A 128 -6.63 13.51 6.32
N LEU A 129 -7.71 13.92 7.00
CA LEU A 129 -8.41 13.07 7.97
C LEU A 129 -9.03 11.84 7.30
N GLN A 130 -9.54 11.96 6.07
CA GLN A 130 -10.05 10.81 5.32
C GLN A 130 -9.01 9.69 5.22
N VAL A 131 -7.78 10.01 4.79
CA VAL A 131 -6.71 9.02 4.62
C VAL A 131 -6.33 8.36 5.96
N LEU A 132 -6.24 9.18 7.01
CA LEU A 132 -5.92 8.69 8.35
C LEU A 132 -7.02 7.81 8.92
N LEU A 133 -8.28 8.20 8.77
CA LEU A 133 -9.44 7.42 9.21
C LEU A 133 -9.53 6.09 8.47
N ILE A 134 -9.34 6.06 7.15
CA ILE A 134 -9.28 4.81 6.39
C ILE A 134 -8.18 3.89 6.93
N SER A 135 -6.98 4.44 7.15
CA SER A 135 -5.82 3.68 7.64
C SER A 135 -6.06 3.13 9.05
N ALA A 136 -6.55 3.97 9.96
CA ALA A 136 -6.87 3.58 11.34
C ALA A 136 -7.99 2.52 11.39
N SER A 137 -9.09 2.73 10.66
CA SER A 137 -10.18 1.75 10.57
C SER A 137 -9.69 0.42 9.99
N THR A 138 -8.84 0.47 8.96
CA THR A 138 -8.29 -0.74 8.35
C THR A 138 -7.44 -1.54 9.33
N VAL A 139 -6.55 -0.88 10.08
CA VAL A 139 -5.74 -1.51 11.14
C VAL A 139 -6.65 -2.19 12.16
N VAL A 140 -7.58 -1.42 12.73
CA VAL A 140 -8.46 -1.90 13.80
C VAL A 140 -9.27 -3.10 13.33
N ILE A 141 -9.91 -3.01 12.17
CA ILE A 141 -10.73 -4.11 11.63
C ILE A 141 -9.85 -5.33 11.30
N ASN A 142 -8.62 -5.16 10.81
CA ASN A 142 -7.72 -6.28 10.54
C ASN A 142 -7.28 -7.00 11.83
N PHE A 143 -7.02 -6.27 12.91
CA PHE A 143 -6.77 -6.88 14.22
C PHE A 143 -7.96 -7.72 14.69
N PHE A 144 -9.19 -7.22 14.53
CA PHE A 144 -10.40 -7.97 14.86
C PHE A 144 -10.63 -9.19 13.96
N ILE A 145 -10.42 -9.06 12.64
CA ILE A 145 -10.57 -10.15 11.67
C ILE A 145 -9.58 -11.27 11.96
N THR A 146 -8.31 -10.92 12.15
CA THR A 146 -7.23 -11.91 12.31
C THR A 146 -7.24 -12.55 13.69
N LYS A 147 -7.83 -11.88 14.70
CA LYS A 147 -7.78 -12.21 16.13
C LYS A 147 -6.35 -12.41 16.64
N TRP A 148 -5.39 -11.82 15.94
CA TRP A 148 -3.98 -11.96 16.23
C TRP A 148 -3.52 -10.79 17.10
N HIS A 149 -2.66 -11.07 18.07
CA HIS A 149 -2.04 -10.06 18.93
C HIS A 149 -0.54 -10.33 19.04
N PRO A 150 0.31 -9.28 19.07
CA PRO A 150 1.74 -9.45 19.21
C PRO A 150 2.07 -10.02 20.59
N LEU A 151 2.91 -11.04 20.63
CA LEU A 151 3.55 -11.50 21.87
C LEU A 151 4.77 -10.62 22.12
N PHE A 152 5.09 -10.29 23.37
CA PHE A 152 6.34 -9.61 23.74
C PHE A 152 7.55 -10.54 23.55
N TYR A 153 7.91 -10.76 22.29
CA TYR A 153 9.01 -11.61 21.85
C TYR A 153 9.68 -10.97 20.64
N PHE A 154 10.99 -10.78 20.73
CA PHE A 154 11.78 -10.18 19.66
C PHE A 154 13.10 -10.92 19.51
N ARG A 155 13.28 -11.61 18.38
CA ARG A 155 14.54 -12.29 18.06
C ARG A 155 14.86 -12.22 16.58
N LEU A 156 15.74 -11.30 16.17
CA LEU A 156 16.11 -11.09 14.76
C LEU A 156 16.60 -12.36 14.05
N SER A 157 17.27 -13.27 14.78
CA SER A 157 17.78 -14.50 14.19
C SER A 157 16.67 -15.43 13.69
N SER A 158 15.47 -15.37 14.25
CA SER A 158 14.33 -16.22 13.86
C SER A 158 13.71 -15.84 12.52
N ILE A 159 13.96 -14.61 12.06
CA ILE A 159 13.38 -14.04 10.84
C ILE A 159 14.42 -13.83 9.73
N ARG A 160 15.64 -14.35 9.87
CA ARG A 160 16.74 -14.13 8.89
C ARG A 160 16.36 -14.53 7.46
N GLU A 161 15.68 -15.66 7.30
CA GLU A 161 15.21 -16.14 6.01
C GLU A 161 14.13 -15.22 5.41
N ILE A 162 13.21 -14.73 6.24
CA ILE A 162 12.16 -13.79 5.85
C ILE A 162 12.80 -12.47 5.39
N MET A 163 13.78 -11.96 6.15
CA MET A 163 14.56 -10.76 5.80
C MET A 163 15.30 -10.91 4.46
N ASN A 164 15.86 -12.09 4.18
CA ASN A 164 16.55 -12.36 2.92
C ASN A 164 15.61 -12.32 1.71
N TYR A 165 14.36 -12.73 1.85
CA TYR A 165 13.36 -12.56 0.79
C TYR A 165 12.87 -11.10 0.70
N SER A 166 12.56 -10.51 1.84
CA SER A 166 12.04 -9.14 1.95
C SER A 166 12.98 -8.10 1.32
N ARG A 167 14.31 -8.25 1.41
CA ARG A 167 15.25 -7.32 0.74
C ARG A 167 15.11 -7.30 -0.78
N TYR A 168 14.83 -8.44 -1.42
CA TYR A 168 14.66 -8.50 -2.88
C TYR A 168 13.33 -7.87 -3.29
N VAL A 169 12.26 -8.17 -2.56
CA VAL A 169 10.94 -7.54 -2.76
C VAL A 169 11.02 -6.03 -2.55
N PHE A 170 11.71 -5.60 -1.50
CA PHE A 170 11.92 -4.19 -1.21
C PHE A 170 12.68 -3.49 -2.35
N LEU A 171 13.78 -4.06 -2.83
CA LEU A 171 14.55 -3.49 -3.95
C LEU A 171 13.72 -3.43 -5.24
N SER A 172 12.91 -4.45 -5.51
CA SER A 172 11.96 -4.46 -6.62
C SER A 172 10.92 -3.35 -6.47
N ASN A 173 10.34 -3.16 -5.28
CA ASN A 173 9.36 -2.11 -5.01
C ASN A 173 9.96 -0.72 -5.15
N VAL A 174 11.17 -0.50 -4.63
CA VAL A 174 11.90 0.78 -4.81
C VAL A 174 12.15 1.04 -6.28
N SER A 175 12.64 0.05 -7.03
CA SER A 175 12.88 0.18 -8.47
C SER A 175 11.59 0.57 -9.20
N ASN A 176 10.49 -0.15 -8.92
CA ASN A 176 9.19 0.14 -9.52
C ASN A 176 8.69 1.56 -9.21
N VAL A 177 8.91 2.04 -8.00
CA VAL A 177 8.49 3.38 -7.59
C VAL A 177 9.33 4.45 -8.25
N VAL A 178 10.64 4.23 -8.36
CA VAL A 178 11.50 5.11 -9.15
C VAL A 178 10.98 5.17 -10.59
N PHE A 179 10.76 4.02 -11.24
CA PHE A 179 10.25 3.98 -12.62
C PHE A 179 8.89 4.67 -12.80
N THR A 180 7.95 4.46 -11.88
CA THR A 180 6.57 5.00 -11.98
C THR A 180 6.41 6.43 -11.47
N ARG A 181 7.43 7.00 -10.82
CA ARG A 181 7.40 8.38 -10.31
C ARG A 181 8.41 9.31 -10.95
N ILE A 182 9.36 8.77 -11.73
CA ILE A 182 10.39 9.58 -12.41
C ILE A 182 9.75 10.60 -13.36
N ASP A 183 8.65 10.24 -14.02
CA ASP A 183 7.78 11.09 -14.83
C ASP A 183 7.27 12.31 -14.04
N THR A 184 6.83 12.09 -12.80
CA THR A 184 6.27 13.11 -11.92
C THR A 184 7.34 14.12 -11.48
N PHE A 185 8.63 13.74 -11.44
CA PHE A 185 9.74 14.63 -11.14
C PHE A 185 10.32 15.33 -12.38
N ILE A 186 10.35 14.66 -13.53
CA ILE A 186 10.91 15.21 -14.78
C ILE A 186 9.95 16.20 -15.43
N ILE A 187 8.66 15.86 -15.53
CA ILE A 187 7.69 16.64 -16.30
C ILE A 187 7.53 18.09 -15.78
N PRO A 188 7.45 18.37 -14.47
CA PRO A 188 7.35 19.76 -13.98
C PRO A 188 8.57 20.64 -14.29
N LYS A 189 9.73 20.02 -14.56
CA LYS A 189 10.98 20.75 -14.85
C LYS A 189 11.14 21.07 -16.33
N VAL A 190 10.41 20.37 -17.20
CA VAL A 190 10.54 20.46 -18.67
C VAL A 190 9.27 21.00 -19.33
N PHE A 191 8.09 20.83 -18.71
CA PHE A 191 6.80 21.16 -19.31
C PHE A 191 5.99 22.17 -18.48
N ASN A 192 5.16 22.94 -19.18
CA ASN A 192 4.30 23.97 -18.62
C ASN A 192 3.20 23.35 -17.72
N LEU A 193 2.79 24.04 -16.64
CA LEU A 193 1.90 23.50 -15.59
C LEU A 193 0.57 22.93 -16.12
N SER A 194 0.05 23.47 -17.23
CA SER A 194 -1.17 22.98 -17.89
C SER A 194 -1.02 21.56 -18.45
N ILE A 195 0.16 21.21 -19.00
CA ILE A 195 0.45 19.88 -19.57
C ILE A 195 0.53 18.82 -18.46
N LEU A 196 1.08 19.19 -17.29
CA LEU A 196 1.11 18.33 -16.12
C LEU A 196 -0.29 17.96 -15.63
N GLY A 197 -1.23 18.91 -15.71
CA GLY A 197 -2.65 18.69 -15.40
C GLY A 197 -3.28 17.65 -16.32
N PHE A 198 -3.09 17.78 -17.64
CA PHE A 198 -3.56 16.80 -18.61
C PHE A 198 -2.90 15.43 -18.43
N TYR A 199 -1.58 15.40 -18.17
CA TYR A 199 -0.84 14.16 -17.93
C TYR A 199 -1.33 13.41 -16.68
N SER A 200 -1.52 14.12 -15.56
CA SER A 200 -2.07 13.55 -14.33
C SER A 200 -3.48 12.99 -14.53
N ARG A 201 -4.30 13.66 -15.36
CA ARG A 201 -5.65 13.18 -15.70
C ARG A 201 -5.61 11.94 -16.57
N ALA A 202 -4.73 11.91 -17.57
CA ALA A 202 -4.51 10.74 -18.43
C ALA A 202 -4.01 9.54 -17.60
N GLN A 203 -3.05 9.74 -16.70
CA GLN A 203 -2.59 8.70 -15.77
C GLN A 203 -3.71 8.17 -14.87
N GLN A 204 -4.62 9.02 -14.38
CA GLN A 204 -5.74 8.53 -13.57
C GLN A 204 -6.68 7.65 -14.37
N MET A 205 -7.03 8.04 -15.61
CA MET A 205 -7.89 7.24 -16.48
C MET A 205 -7.22 5.92 -16.86
N ASP A 206 -5.94 5.98 -17.22
CA ASP A 206 -5.13 4.80 -17.52
C ASP A 206 -5.04 3.84 -16.32
N ASN A 207 -4.78 4.35 -15.12
CA ASN A 207 -4.78 3.54 -13.90
C ASN A 207 -6.16 2.93 -13.61
N MET A 208 -7.26 3.65 -13.87
CA MET A 208 -8.61 3.09 -13.73
C MET A 208 -8.82 1.92 -14.70
N VAL A 209 -8.46 2.10 -15.98
CA VAL A 209 -8.59 1.06 -17.01
C VAL A 209 -7.71 -0.16 -16.67
N ARG A 210 -6.46 0.05 -16.27
CA ARG A 210 -5.56 -1.03 -15.83
C ARG A 210 -6.10 -1.76 -14.62
N ASN A 211 -6.58 -1.04 -13.60
CA ASN A 211 -7.10 -1.66 -12.38
C ASN A 211 -8.34 -2.51 -12.66
N VAL A 212 -9.30 -2.02 -13.45
CA VAL A 212 -10.49 -2.80 -13.82
C VAL A 212 -10.10 -4.02 -14.65
N SER A 213 -9.24 -3.86 -15.65
CA SER A 213 -8.85 -4.95 -16.55
C SER A 213 -8.04 -6.02 -15.84
N SER A 214 -7.00 -5.62 -15.09
CA SER A 214 -6.11 -6.58 -14.41
C SER A 214 -6.81 -7.31 -13.27
N THR A 215 -7.61 -6.64 -12.43
CA THR A 215 -8.25 -7.28 -11.27
C THR A 215 -9.40 -8.20 -11.66
N SER A 216 -10.18 -7.85 -12.69
CA SER A 216 -11.23 -8.74 -13.20
C SER A 216 -10.68 -10.00 -13.86
N ILE A 217 -9.59 -9.88 -14.62
CA ILE A 217 -8.99 -11.04 -15.30
C ILE A 217 -8.28 -11.95 -14.29
N ILE A 218 -7.47 -11.40 -13.39
CA ILE A 218 -6.76 -12.19 -12.36
C ILE A 218 -7.75 -12.83 -11.37
N GLY A 219 -8.84 -12.13 -11.02
CA GLY A 219 -9.86 -12.63 -10.10
C GLY A 219 -10.61 -13.87 -10.58
N VAL A 220 -10.68 -14.09 -11.90
CA VAL A 220 -11.34 -15.25 -12.53
C VAL A 220 -10.33 -16.35 -12.89
N LEU A 221 -9.15 -15.96 -13.38
CA LEU A 221 -8.10 -16.91 -13.74
C LEU A 221 -7.53 -17.63 -12.53
N PHE A 222 -7.37 -16.94 -11.39
CA PHE A 222 -6.75 -17.54 -10.20
C PHE A 222 -7.55 -18.74 -9.65
N PRO A 223 -8.89 -18.67 -9.47
CA PRO A 223 -9.70 -19.83 -9.12
C PRO A 223 -9.61 -20.97 -10.16
N TYR A 224 -9.60 -20.63 -11.46
CA TYR A 224 -9.57 -21.63 -12.52
C TYR A 224 -8.22 -22.36 -12.64
N PHE A 225 -7.11 -21.64 -12.46
CA PHE A 225 -5.78 -22.26 -12.33
C PHE A 225 -5.71 -23.18 -11.13
N SER A 226 -6.29 -22.79 -9.98
CA SER A 226 -6.26 -23.64 -8.78
C SER A 226 -6.94 -25.01 -8.97
N THR A 227 -7.91 -25.11 -9.89
CA THR A 227 -8.58 -26.37 -10.23
C THR A 227 -7.82 -27.23 -11.27
N ILE A 228 -6.83 -26.67 -11.97
CA ILE A 228 -6.19 -27.30 -13.15
C ILE A 228 -4.68 -27.49 -12.94
N ILE A 229 -4.13 -27.08 -11.79
CA ILE A 229 -2.69 -27.16 -11.45
C ILE A 229 -2.08 -28.55 -11.66
N GLU A 230 -2.87 -29.63 -11.60
CA GLU A 230 -2.38 -31.00 -11.82
C GLU A 230 -2.18 -31.37 -13.30
N ASN A 231 -2.62 -30.53 -14.26
CA ASN A 231 -2.57 -30.84 -15.69
C ASN A 231 -1.78 -29.77 -16.47
N ASP A 232 -0.46 -29.97 -16.58
CA ASP A 232 0.51 -29.04 -17.16
C ASP A 232 0.13 -28.54 -18.57
N GLU A 233 -0.48 -29.39 -19.40
CA GLU A 233 -0.81 -29.07 -20.79
C GLU A 233 -1.97 -28.06 -20.90
N LEU A 234 -2.95 -28.16 -19.98
CA LEU A 234 -4.07 -27.21 -19.90
C LEU A 234 -3.62 -25.88 -19.29
N VAL A 235 -2.69 -25.92 -18.33
CA VAL A 235 -2.09 -24.72 -17.73
C VAL A 235 -1.36 -23.90 -18.80
N LEU A 236 -0.56 -24.54 -19.66
CA LEU A 236 0.17 -23.88 -20.75
C LEU A 236 -0.76 -23.22 -21.76
N LYS A 237 -1.81 -23.91 -22.22
CA LYS A 237 -2.80 -23.35 -23.16
C LYS A 237 -3.56 -22.14 -22.58
N LEU A 238 -3.87 -22.18 -21.29
CA LEU A 238 -4.51 -21.03 -20.62
C LEU A 238 -3.55 -19.86 -20.45
N TRP A 239 -2.28 -20.15 -20.18
CA TRP A 239 -1.22 -19.14 -20.12
C TRP A 239 -1.02 -18.42 -21.46
N GLU A 240 -0.97 -19.16 -22.57
CA GLU A 240 -0.88 -18.58 -23.92
C GLU A 240 -2.10 -17.71 -24.24
N ARG A 241 -3.31 -18.18 -23.89
CA ARG A 241 -4.54 -17.42 -24.12
C ARG A 241 -4.62 -16.16 -23.26
N TYR A 242 -4.13 -16.23 -22.02
CA TYR A 242 -4.00 -15.06 -21.14
C TYR A 242 -3.00 -14.04 -21.68
N TYR A 243 -1.82 -14.50 -22.12
CA TYR A 243 -0.80 -13.63 -22.71
C TYR A 243 -1.32 -12.92 -23.97
N ASN A 244 -2.02 -13.65 -24.85
CA ASN A 244 -2.63 -13.08 -26.04
C ASN A 244 -3.74 -12.06 -25.72
N LEU A 245 -4.56 -12.29 -24.69
CA LEU A 245 -5.57 -11.33 -24.23
C LEU A 245 -4.96 -10.06 -23.65
N ILE A 246 -3.85 -10.16 -22.92
CA ILE A 246 -3.12 -8.99 -22.42
C ILE A 246 -2.50 -8.22 -23.58
N CYS A 247 -1.86 -8.91 -24.53
CA CYS A 247 -1.26 -8.27 -25.70
C CYS A 247 -2.30 -7.55 -26.57
N LEU A 248 -3.50 -8.11 -26.74
CA LEU A 248 -4.61 -7.47 -27.46
C LEU A 248 -5.21 -6.26 -26.71
N GLY A 249 -5.06 -6.17 -25.40
CA GLY A 249 -5.51 -5.02 -24.60
C GLY A 249 -4.50 -3.88 -24.49
N TYR A 250 -3.27 -4.06 -24.98
CA TYR A 250 -2.18 -3.08 -24.93
C TYR A 250 -1.94 -2.35 -26.27
N PHE A 251 -2.72 -2.66 -27.32
CA PHE A 251 -2.78 -1.95 -28.60
C PHE A 251 -4.13 -1.26 -28.77
#